data_AF-A0A1M6XB23-F1
#
_entry.id   AF-A0A1M6XB23-F1
#
_cell.length_a   1.000
_cell.length_b   1.000
_cell.length_c   1.000
_cell.angle_alpha   90.00
_cell.angle_beta   90.00
_cell.angle_gamma   90.00
#
_symmetry.space_group_name_H-M   'P 1'
#
loop_
_entity.id
_entity.type
_entity.pdbx_description
1 polymer ?
#
loop_
_entity_poly.entity_id
_entity_poly.type
_entity_poly.pdbx_seq_one_letter_code
_entity_poly.pdbx_strand_id
1 'polypeptide(L)' 'MATSKLRGNDLRKIGFPEGRATTLALNILEDRQLKTLDKGSALALLQKIKADPYAYLRDSLWRGWPRSLCPTPGAT' A
#
# COMPACT_ATOMS: atom_id res chain seq x y z
N MET A 1 18.38 -16.36 7.50
CA MET A 1 17.21 -16.16 6.62
C MET A 1 16.62 -14.79 6.95
N ALA A 2 16.92 -13.78 6.13
CA ALA A 2 16.44 -12.42 6.37
C ALA A 2 14.93 -12.39 6.14
N THR A 3 14.18 -11.92 7.13
CA THR A 3 12.74 -11.80 7.00
C THR A 3 12.47 -10.67 6.01
N SER A 4 12.14 -11.02 4.76
CA SER A 4 11.72 -10.09 3.68
C SER A 4 10.39 -9.39 3.99
N LYS A 5 10.10 -9.11 5.26
CA LYS A 5 8.93 -8.33 5.67
C LYS A 5 9.25 -6.86 5.45
N LEU A 6 8.55 -6.26 4.49
CA LEU A 6 8.50 -4.83 4.27
C LEU A 6 8.15 -4.12 5.58
N ARG A 7 8.87 -3.07 5.94
CA ARG A 7 8.57 -2.26 7.13
C ARG A 7 8.03 -0.90 6.73
N GLY A 8 7.33 -0.24 7.66
CA GLY A 8 6.89 1.14 7.49
C GLY A 8 8.03 2.10 7.10
N ASN A 9 9.26 1.80 7.50
CA ASN A 9 10.43 2.56 7.10
C ASN A 9 10.77 2.44 5.60
N ASP A 10 10.53 1.28 4.98
CA ASP A 10 10.72 1.11 3.53
C ASP A 10 9.64 1.88 2.74
N LEU A 11 8.41 1.88 3.25
CA LEU A 11 7.31 2.69 2.70
C LEU A 11 7.64 4.20 2.80
N ARG A 12 8.23 4.64 3.92
CA ARG A 12 8.66 6.01 4.10
C ARG A 12 9.70 6.44 3.06
N LYS A 13 10.65 5.55 2.71
CA LYS A 13 11.68 5.82 1.69
C LYS A 13 11.12 6.07 0.29
N ILE A 14 9.97 5.46 -0.05
CA ILE A 14 9.28 5.72 -1.33
C ILE A 14 8.30 6.91 -1.25
N GLY A 15 8.30 7.65 -0.14
CA GLY A 15 7.44 8.80 0.10
C GLY A 15 5.97 8.43 0.27
N PHE A 16 5.67 7.30 0.92
CA PHE A 16 4.31 7.01 1.38
C PHE A 16 3.98 7.87 2.60
N PRO A 17 2.72 8.34 2.73
CA PRO A 17 2.29 9.09 3.91
C PRO A 17 2.30 8.20 5.16
N GLU A 18 2.86 8.73 6.25
CA GLU A 18 2.92 8.05 7.54
C GLU A 18 1.52 7.98 8.19
N GLY A 19 1.28 6.93 8.99
CA GLY A 19 0.04 6.73 9.72
C GLY A 19 -0.84 5.62 9.15
N ARG A 20 -2.16 5.86 9.07
CA ARG A 20 -3.16 4.83 8.69
C ARG A 20 -2.87 4.20 7.32
N ALA A 21 -2.33 4.97 6.38
CA ALA A 21 -1.95 4.48 5.06
C ALA A 21 -0.84 3.42 5.15
N THR A 22 0.27 3.69 5.83
CA THR A 22 1.35 2.70 6.02
C THR A 22 0.85 1.42 6.69
N THR A 23 0.04 1.55 7.74
CA THR A 23 -0.52 0.38 8.45
C THR A 23 -1.44 -0.44 7.56
N LEU A 24 -2.32 0.20 6.79
CA LEU A 24 -3.19 -0.48 5.82
C LEU A 24 -2.37 -1.22 4.75
N ALA A 25 -1.36 -0.56 4.17
CA ALA A 25 -0.49 -1.18 3.18
C ALA A 25 0.23 -2.43 3.72
N LEU A 26 0.76 -2.35 4.94
CA LEU A 26 1.40 -3.49 5.60
C LEU A 26 0.40 -4.62 5.90
N ASN A 27 -0.81 -4.28 6.35
CA ASN A 27 -1.86 -5.26 6.64
C ASN A 27 -2.32 -5.99 5.36
N ILE A 28 -2.47 -5.26 4.25
CA ILE A 28 -2.77 -5.84 2.93
C ILE A 28 -1.63 -6.78 2.49
N LEU A 29 -0.36 -6.40 2.69
CA LEU A 29 0.77 -7.28 2.38
C LEU A 29 0.85 -8.55 3.26
N GLU A 30 0.18 -8.57 4.41
CA GLU A 30 0.04 -9.79 5.21
C GLU A 30 -1.07 -10.73 4.69
N ASP A 31 -1.87 -10.31 3.70
CA ASP A 31 -2.84 -11.16 3.03
C ASP A 31 -2.17 -12.38 2.40
N ARG A 32 -2.82 -13.55 2.45
CA ARG A 32 -2.25 -14.81 1.93
C ARG A 32 -1.83 -14.72 0.47
N GLN A 33 -2.52 -13.91 -0.35
CA GLN A 33 -2.19 -13.73 -1.76
C GLN A 33 -0.89 -12.96 -1.95
N LEU A 34 -0.61 -11.99 -1.07
CA LEU A 34 0.52 -11.08 -1.16
C LEU A 34 1.70 -11.49 -0.28
N LYS A 35 1.48 -12.36 0.71
CA LYS A 35 2.50 -12.92 1.60
C LYS A 35 3.58 -13.73 0.86
N THR A 36 3.29 -14.18 -0.37
CA THR A 36 4.24 -14.87 -1.24
C THR A 36 5.15 -13.91 -2.01
N LEU A 37 4.82 -12.61 -2.06
CA LEU A 37 5.65 -11.59 -2.71
C LEU A 37 6.92 -11.38 -1.90
N ASP A 38 8.06 -11.36 -2.60
CA ASP A 38 9.29 -10.85 -2.01
C ASP A 38 9.19 -9.34 -1.78
N LYS A 39 10.01 -8.83 -0.86
CA LYS A 39 10.14 -7.42 -0.52
C LYS A 39 10.23 -6.52 -1.75
N GLY A 40 11.00 -6.90 -2.77
CA GLY A 40 11.14 -6.11 -4.00
C GLY A 40 9.83 -5.98 -4.78
N SER A 41 9.11 -7.09 -4.95
CA SER A 41 7.83 -7.12 -5.66
C SER A 41 6.74 -6.37 -4.89
N ALA A 42 6.72 -6.49 -3.57
CA ALA A 42 5.80 -5.73 -2.72
C ALA A 42 6.09 -4.22 -2.75
N LEU A 43 7.37 -3.80 -2.78
CA LEU A 43 7.75 -2.39 -2.97
C LEU A 43 7.32 -1.86 -4.34
N ALA A 44 7.54 -2.64 -5.40
CA ALA A 44 7.13 -2.27 -6.76
C ALA A 44 5.61 -2.13 -6.87
N LEU A 45 4.86 -3.02 -6.21
CA LEU A 45 3.39 -2.93 -6.13
C LEU A 45 2.97 -1.63 -5.45
N LEU A 46 3.55 -1.32 -4.29
CA LEU A 46 3.27 -0.08 -3.55
C LEU A 46 3.58 1.17 -4.39
N GLN A 47 4.69 1.19 -5.12
CA GLN A 47 5.00 2.28 -6.04
C GLN A 47 3.97 2.40 -7.17
N LYS A 48 3.51 1.28 -7.75
CA LYS A 48 2.46 1.29 -8.78
C LYS A 48 1.15 1.84 -8.23
N ILE A 49 0.75 1.45 -7.02
CA ILE A 49 -0.49 1.93 -6.40
C ILE A 49 -0.38 3.42 -6.06
N LYS A 50 0.80 3.89 -5.65
CA LYS A 50 1.04 5.33 -5.47
C LYS A 50 1.01 6.10 -6.79
N ALA A 51 1.53 5.51 -7.87
CA ALA A 51 1.52 6.12 -9.20
C ALA A 51 0.10 6.17 -9.80
N ASP A 52 -0.70 5.12 -9.59
CA ASP A 52 -2.07 5.04 -10.08
C ASP A 52 -3.04 4.50 -9.01
N PRO A 53 -3.42 5.34 -8.03
CA PRO A 53 -4.31 4.92 -6.95
C PRO A 53 -5.73 4.58 -7.45
N TYR A 54 -6.12 5.12 -8.61
CA TYR A 54 -7.44 4.91 -9.20
C TYR A 54 -7.62 3.49 -9.76
N ALA A 55 -6.57 2.90 -10.35
CA ALA A 55 -6.59 1.50 -10.78
C ALA A 55 -6.92 0.53 -9.63
N TYR A 56 -6.52 0.88 -8.41
CA TYR A 56 -6.70 0.05 -7.22
C TYR A 56 -7.96 0.38 -6.40
N LEU A 57 -8.80 1.32 -6.84
CA LEU A 57 -10.13 1.57 -6.24
C LEU A 57 -11.11 0.42 -6.49
N ARG A 58 -10.91 -0.33 -7.58
CA ARG A 58 -11.71 -1.51 -7.92
C ARG A 58 -11.20 -2.77 -7.24
N ASP A 59 -9.96 -2.76 -6.78
CA ASP A 59 -9.34 -3.89 -6.13
C ASP A 59 -9.83 -4.00 -4.69
N SER A 60 -10.48 -5.11 -4.33
CA SER A 60 -11.11 -5.26 -3.01
C SER A 60 -10.10 -5.21 -1.85
N LEU A 61 -8.84 -5.59 -2.08
CA LEU A 61 -7.78 -5.52 -1.06
C LEU A 61 -7.32 -4.08 -0.86
N TRP A 62 -7.13 -3.36 -1.96
CA TRP A 62 -6.57 -2.01 -1.92
C TRP A 62 -7.63 -0.93 -1.75
N ARG A 63 -8.91 -1.13 -2.09
CA ARG A 63 -9.98 -0.10 -2.11
C ARG A 63 -10.06 0.78 -0.86
N GLY A 64 -9.77 0.25 0.34
CA GLY A 64 -9.74 1.03 1.58
C GLY A 64 -8.60 2.06 1.65
N TRP A 65 -7.54 1.85 0.87
CA TRP A 65 -6.28 2.59 0.89
C TRP A 65 -6.28 3.86 0.02
N PRO A 66 -6.64 3.83 -1.29
CA PRO A 66 -6.78 5.04 -2.10
C PRO A 66 -7.89 5.95 -1.57
N ARG A 67 -8.87 5.42 -0.83
CA ARG A 67 -9.88 6.24 -0.15
C ARG A 67 -9.33 7.12 0.97
N SER A 68 -8.19 6.75 1.55
CA SER A 68 -7.47 7.56 2.55
C SER A 68 -6.46 8.52 1.93
N LEU A 69 -6.09 8.32 0.66
CA LEU A 69 -5.14 9.14 -0.11
C LEU A 69 -5.83 10.16 -1.01
N CYS A 70 -6.98 9.80 -1.58
CA CYS A 70 -7.83 10.74 -2.28
C CYS A 70 -8.60 11.58 -1.26
N PRO A 71 -8.43 12.92 -1.24
CA PRO A 71 -9.43 13.75 -0.62
C PRO A 71 -10.74 13.49 -1.36
N THR A 72 -11.80 13.11 -0.66
CA THR A 72 -13.13 13.03 -1.25
C THR A 72 -13.42 14.37 -1.93
N PRO A 73 -13.59 14.45 -3.26
CA PRO A 73 -14.03 15.68 -3.91
C PRO A 73 -15.52 15.82 -3.59
N GLY A 74 -15.86 16.32 -2.40
CA GLY A 74 -17.25 16.41 -1.96
C GLY A 74 -17.50 16.64 -0.48
N ALA A 75 -16.62 17.37 0.22
CA ALA A 75 -17.03 18.07 1.44
C ALA A 75 -17.18 19.55 1.07
N THR A 76 -18.33 19.87 0.47
CA THR A 76 -18.87 21.24 0.37
C THR A 76 -19.97 21.36 1.40
#